data_AF-D1P7M4-F1
#
_entry.id   AF-D1P7M4-F1
#
_cell.length_a   1.000
_cell.length_b   1.000
_cell.length_c   1.000
_cell.angle_alpha   90.00
_cell.angle_beta   90.00
_cell.angle_gamma   90.00
#
_symmetry.space_group_name_H-M   'P 1'
#
loop_
_entity.id
_entity.type
_entity.pdbx_description
1 polymer ?
#
loop_
_entity_poly.entity_id
_entity_poly.type
_entity_poly.pdbx_seq_one_letter_code
_entity_poly.pdbx_strand_id
1 'polypeptide(L)'
;MQVEAKNVGAYGVLTDPSAATQVKLMLRQHMRDLSKIQSFERKAAYKRKALQLYETWVTETLKGNSGAQDDVLMYLMLWCFDAGVYEQGLDIAEYALKHNLTMP
;
A
#
# COMPACT_ATOMS: atom_id res chain seq x y z
N MET A 1 16.81 13.68 35.30
CA MET A 1 16.02 12.44 35.24
C MET A 1 14.78 12.74 34.40
N GLN A 2 14.83 12.24 33.16
CA GLN A 2 13.75 12.00 32.17
C GLN A 2 12.82 13.16 31.75
N VAL A 3 13.18 13.89 30.68
CA VAL A 3 12.69 13.85 29.27
C VAL A 3 11.17 13.99 29.05
N GLU A 4 10.80 15.21 28.64
CA GLU A 4 9.90 15.61 27.55
C GLU A 4 8.70 14.71 27.20
N ALA A 5 7.51 15.18 27.57
CA ALA A 5 6.25 14.82 26.92
C ALA A 5 6.24 15.39 25.49
N LYS A 6 6.73 14.60 24.52
CA LYS A 6 6.78 14.95 23.10
C LYS A 6 5.55 14.38 22.38
N ASN A 7 4.74 15.29 21.84
CA ASN A 7 3.75 15.11 20.76
C ASN A 7 2.65 14.06 20.96
N VAL A 8 1.57 14.49 21.61
CA VAL A 8 0.24 13.91 21.43
C VAL A 8 -0.49 14.76 20.38
N GLY A 9 -0.55 14.32 19.12
CA GLY A 9 -1.46 14.98 18.15
C GLY A 9 -1.16 15.00 16.64
N ALA A 10 -0.28 14.18 16.06
CA ALA A 10 -0.03 14.24 14.59
C ALA A 10 0.10 12.89 13.85
N TYR A 11 -0.29 11.77 14.47
CA TYR A 11 -0.16 10.42 13.87
C TYR A 11 -1.46 9.60 13.94
N GLY A 12 -2.61 10.26 13.99
CA GLY A 12 -3.91 9.61 14.25
C GLY A 12 -4.63 9.01 13.03
N VAL A 13 -4.04 9.06 11.82
CA VAL A 13 -4.75 8.62 10.60
C VAL A 13 -4.52 7.13 10.28
N LEU A 14 -3.45 6.51 10.81
CA LEU A 14 -3.11 5.12 10.52
C LEU A 14 -3.97 4.08 11.26
N THR A 15 -4.85 4.55 12.15
CA THR A 15 -5.72 3.70 12.96
C THR A 15 -7.17 4.15 12.87
N ASP A 16 -7.62 4.65 11.71
CA ASP A 16 -9.06 4.62 11.43
C ASP A 16 -9.40 3.26 10.80
N PRO A 17 -10.09 2.37 11.53
CA PRO A 17 -10.56 1.11 10.96
C PRO A 17 -11.41 1.33 9.70
N SER A 18 -12.05 2.49 9.58
CA SER A 18 -12.87 2.85 8.41
C SER A 18 -12.01 3.03 7.16
N ALA A 19 -10.87 3.74 7.23
CA ALA A 19 -9.98 3.97 6.10
C ALA A 19 -9.33 2.66 5.62
N ALA A 20 -8.82 1.85 6.55
CA ALA A 20 -8.26 0.53 6.24
C ALA A 20 -9.30 -0.40 5.57
N THR A 21 -10.54 -0.36 6.05
CA THR A 21 -11.65 -1.14 5.47
C THR A 21 -12.00 -0.64 4.06
N GLN A 22 -12.05 0.67 3.85
CA GLN A 22 -12.31 1.26 2.54
C GLN A 22 -11.26 0.87 1.50
N VAL A 23 -9.97 0.95 1.86
CA VAL A 23 -8.85 0.58 0.98
C VAL A 23 -8.90 -0.91 0.61
N LYS A 24 -9.22 -1.80 1.57
CA LYS A 24 -9.44 -3.23 1.31
C LYS A 24 -10.62 -3.47 0.37
N LEU A 25 -11.73 -2.74 0.53
CA LEU A 25 -12.88 -2.85 -0.36
C LEU A 25 -12.54 -2.38 -1.78
N MET A 26 -11.81 -1.26 -1.89
CA MET A 26 -11.32 -0.73 -3.17
C MET A 26 -10.42 -1.75 -3.87
N LEU A 27 -9.46 -2.36 -3.15
CA LEU A 27 -8.62 -3.43 -3.70
C LEU A 27 -9.45 -4.60 -4.22
N ARG A 28 -10.43 -5.09 -3.46
CA ARG A 28 -11.32 -6.17 -3.91
C ARG A 28 -12.08 -5.81 -5.18
N GLN A 29 -12.53 -4.56 -5.32
CA GLN A 29 -13.17 -4.09 -6.54
C GLN A 29 -12.20 -4.06 -7.72
N HIS A 30 -11.01 -3.49 -7.54
CA HIS A 30 -9.99 -3.47 -8.59
C HIS A 30 -9.52 -4.87 -9.02
N MET A 31 -9.42 -5.82 -8.09
CA MET A 31 -9.13 -7.23 -8.41
C MET A 31 -10.24 -7.86 -9.27
N ARG A 32 -11.52 -7.56 -9.00
CA ARG A 32 -12.65 -8.00 -9.83
C ARG A 32 -12.65 -7.38 -11.22
N ASP A 33 -12.15 -6.15 -11.36
CA ASP A 33 -12.08 -5.51 -12.67
C ASP A 33 -10.88 -6.01 -13.47
N LEU A 34 -9.74 -6.27 -12.80
CA LEU A 34 -8.59 -6.92 -13.39
C LEU A 34 -8.89 -8.32 -13.92
N SER A 35 -9.72 -9.11 -13.23
CA SER A 35 -10.08 -10.46 -13.68
C SER A 35 -10.90 -10.47 -14.98
N LYS A 36 -11.54 -9.36 -15.34
CA LYS A 36 -12.30 -9.20 -16.59
C LYS A 36 -11.40 -8.82 -17.78
N ILE A 37 -10.15 -8.44 -17.53
CA ILE A 37 -9.20 -8.04 -18.57
C ILE A 37 -8.34 -9.26 -18.93
N GLN A 38 -8.24 -9.62 -20.21
CA GLN A 38 -7.43 -10.77 -20.62
C GLN A 38 -5.98 -10.41 -20.97
N SER A 39 -5.74 -9.25 -21.61
CA SER A 39 -4.39 -8.83 -22.02
C SER A 39 -3.54 -8.40 -20.84
N PHE A 40 -2.31 -8.92 -20.77
CA PHE A 40 -1.32 -8.52 -19.76
C PHE A 40 -0.96 -7.04 -19.85
N GLU A 41 -0.78 -6.51 -21.06
CA GLU A 41 -0.46 -5.07 -21.27
C GLU A 41 -1.62 -4.20 -20.78
N ARG A 42 -2.87 -4.60 -21.06
CA ARG A 42 -4.06 -3.90 -20.57
C ARG A 42 -4.18 -3.99 -19.04
N LYS A 43 -3.83 -5.13 -18.43
CA LYS A 43 -3.78 -5.25 -16.96
C LYS A 43 -2.70 -4.33 -16.38
N ALA A 44 -1.51 -4.28 -16.96
CA ALA A 44 -0.44 -3.39 -16.52
C ALA A 44 -0.85 -1.91 -16.61
N ALA A 45 -1.49 -1.51 -17.71
CA ALA A 45 -2.04 -0.16 -17.87
C ALA A 45 -3.14 0.17 -16.85
N TYR A 46 -4.01 -0.79 -16.54
CA TYR A 46 -5.03 -0.64 -15.49
C TYR A 46 -4.38 -0.48 -14.10
N LYS A 47 -3.44 -1.36 -13.75
CA LYS A 47 -2.71 -1.31 -12.47
C LYS A 47 -2.01 0.02 -12.28
N ARG A 48 -1.34 0.55 -13.32
CA ARG A 48 -0.71 1.87 -13.27
C ARG A 48 -1.68 3.00 -12.92
N LYS A 49 -2.89 2.97 -13.48
CA LYS A 49 -3.95 3.95 -13.15
C LYS A 49 -4.49 3.74 -11.74
N ALA A 50 -4.72 2.50 -11.34
CA ALA A 50 -5.24 2.16 -10.02
C ALA A 50 -4.26 2.56 -8.91
N LEU A 51 -2.95 2.35 -9.09
CA LEU A 51 -1.90 2.68 -8.12
C LEU A 51 -1.94 4.14 -7.65
N GLN A 52 -2.30 5.08 -8.53
CA GLN A 52 -2.43 6.51 -8.18
C GLN A 52 -3.46 6.74 -7.06
N LEU A 53 -4.50 5.91 -6.98
CA LEU A 53 -5.54 6.01 -5.94
C LEU A 53 -5.05 5.54 -4.56
N TYR A 54 -3.90 4.85 -4.51
CA TYR A 54 -3.32 4.34 -3.27
C TYR A 54 -2.13 5.17 -2.76
N GLU A 55 -1.74 6.24 -3.45
CA GLU A 55 -0.54 7.03 -3.10
C GLU A 55 -0.55 7.52 -1.65
N THR A 56 -1.68 8.03 -1.18
CA THR A 56 -1.84 8.45 0.22
C THR A 56 -1.68 7.28 1.18
N TRP A 57 -2.25 6.11 0.87
CA TRP A 57 -2.14 4.91 1.71
C TRP A 57 -0.68 4.43 1.79
N VAL A 58 0.00 4.32 0.65
CA VAL A 58 1.42 3.92 0.58
C VAL A 58 2.27 4.92 1.37
N THR A 59 2.12 6.21 1.09
CA THR A 59 2.93 7.27 1.71
C THR A 59 2.79 7.26 3.23
N GLU A 60 1.56 7.23 3.74
CA GLU A 60 1.34 7.28 5.19
C GLU A 60 1.73 5.98 5.87
N THR A 61 1.56 4.82 5.23
CA THR A 61 1.99 3.53 5.78
C THR A 61 3.52 3.46 5.89
N LEU A 62 4.24 3.85 4.84
CA LEU A 62 5.71 3.86 4.84
C LEU A 62 6.26 4.88 5.86
N LYS A 63 5.67 6.08 5.95
CA LYS A 63 6.03 7.08 6.97
C LYS A 63 5.74 6.60 8.39
N GLY A 64 4.61 5.93 8.61
CA GLY A 64 4.22 5.38 9.90
C GLY A 64 5.17 4.32 10.40
N ASN A 65 5.77 3.56 9.47
CA ASN A 65 6.82 2.59 9.70
C ASN A 65 6.52 1.59 10.84
N SER A 66 5.26 1.15 10.97
CA SER A 66 4.80 0.33 12.09
C SER A 66 5.22 -1.14 12.01
N GLY A 67 5.55 -1.63 10.80
CA GLY A 67 5.83 -3.04 10.54
C GLY A 67 4.61 -3.96 10.60
N ALA A 68 3.40 -3.42 10.71
CA ALA A 68 2.18 -4.23 10.69
C ALA A 68 1.97 -4.88 9.32
N GLN A 69 1.53 -6.14 9.32
CA GLN A 69 1.15 -6.84 8.09
C GLN A 69 -0.01 -6.10 7.41
N ASP A 70 0.22 -5.71 6.16
CA ASP A 70 -0.76 -5.03 5.33
C ASP A 70 -0.81 -5.69 3.94
N ASP A 71 -1.77 -6.59 3.77
CA ASP A 71 -1.96 -7.30 2.51
C ASP A 71 -2.22 -6.34 1.34
N VAL A 72 -2.85 -5.18 1.58
CA VAL A 72 -3.08 -4.20 0.52
C VAL A 72 -1.74 -3.68 0.04
N LEU A 73 -0.88 -3.22 0.95
CA LEU A 73 0.46 -2.75 0.60
C LEU A 73 1.26 -3.81 -0.17
N MET A 74 1.16 -5.08 0.23
CA MET A 74 1.85 -6.18 -0.46
C MET A 74 1.32 -6.43 -1.87
N TYR A 75 0.00 -6.33 -2.11
CA TYR A 75 -0.57 -6.38 -3.46
C TYR A 75 -0.13 -5.19 -4.31
N LEU A 76 -0.07 -3.99 -3.74
CA LEU A 76 0.37 -2.77 -4.45
C LEU A 76 1.83 -2.88 -4.88
N MET A 77 2.70 -3.46 -4.05
CA MET A 77 4.09 -3.76 -4.41
C MET A 77 4.16 -4.62 -5.68
N LEU A 78 3.43 -5.73 -5.73
CA LEU A 78 3.37 -6.60 -6.91
C LEU A 78 2.85 -5.85 -8.13
N TRP A 79 1.81 -5.02 -7.94
CA TRP A 79 1.23 -4.24 -9.03
C TRP A 79 2.18 -3.18 -9.56
N CYS A 80 3.03 -2.60 -8.72
CA CYS A 80 4.07 -1.67 -9.15
C CYS A 80 5.01 -2.36 -10.13
N PHE A 81 5.48 -3.58 -9.83
CA PHE A 81 6.35 -4.34 -10.72
C PHE A 81 5.63 -4.74 -12.02
N ASP A 82 4.39 -5.22 -11.93
CA ASP A 82 3.58 -5.56 -13.12
C ASP A 82 3.35 -4.35 -14.04
N ALA A 83 3.28 -3.15 -13.46
CA ALA A 83 3.04 -1.90 -14.16
C ALA A 83 4.34 -1.10 -14.43
N GLY A 84 5.53 -1.64 -14.13
CA GLY A 84 6.80 -0.94 -14.32
C GLY A 84 6.96 0.36 -13.53
N VAL A 85 6.23 0.52 -12.42
CA VAL A 85 6.36 1.65 -11.47
C VAL A 85 7.42 1.26 -10.43
N TYR A 86 8.67 1.09 -10.89
CA TYR A 86 9.69 0.41 -10.11
C TYR A 86 10.12 1.16 -8.85
N GLU A 87 10.19 2.49 -8.87
CA GLU A 87 10.60 3.29 -7.70
C GLU A 87 9.68 3.02 -6.50
N GLN A 88 8.37 3.23 -6.67
CA GLN A 88 7.39 2.93 -5.61
C GLN A 88 7.39 1.45 -5.22
N GLY A 89 7.55 0.54 -6.18
CA GLY A 89 7.65 -0.89 -5.90
C GLY A 89 8.86 -1.25 -5.02
N LEU A 90 10.01 -0.61 -5.25
CA LEU A 90 11.22 -0.80 -4.47
C LEU A 90 11.11 -0.17 -3.08
N ASP A 91 10.50 1.00 -2.95
CA ASP A 91 10.25 1.63 -1.64
C ASP A 91 9.40 0.70 -0.75
N ILE A 92 8.35 0.11 -1.32
CA ILE A 92 7.51 -0.86 -0.60
C ILE A 92 8.28 -2.14 -0.30
N ALA A 93 9.10 -2.63 -1.24
CA ALA A 93 9.89 -3.85 -1.04
C ALA A 93 10.94 -3.70 0.06
N GLU A 94 11.61 -2.55 0.14
CA GLU A 94 12.56 -2.26 1.22
C GLU A 94 11.86 -2.29 2.58
N TYR A 95 10.70 -1.65 2.68
CA TYR A 95 9.88 -1.68 3.89
C TYR A 95 9.45 -3.11 4.24
N ALA A 96 8.95 -3.88 3.27
CA ALA A 96 8.51 -5.26 3.47
C ALA A 96 9.65 -6.16 3.98
N LEU A 97 10.84 -6.04 3.39
CA LEU A 97 12.03 -6.80 3.82
C LEU A 97 12.48 -6.40 5.23
N LYS A 98 12.52 -5.10 5.53
CA LYS A 98 12.91 -4.58 6.84
C LYS A 98 12.03 -5.12 7.97
N HIS A 99 10.74 -5.31 7.71
CA HIS A 99 9.75 -5.76 8.69
C HIS A 99 9.33 -7.23 8.53
N ASN A 100 9.97 -7.98 7.64
CA ASN A 100 9.65 -9.38 7.34
C ASN A 100 8.17 -9.62 7.00
N LEU A 101 7.59 -8.73 6.19
CA LEU A 101 6.19 -8.87 5.75
C LEU A 101 6.04 -10.06 4.81
N THR A 102 4.87 -10.71 4.88
CA THR A 102 4.56 -11.87 4.04
C THR A 102 3.83 -11.43 2.78
N MET A 103 4.25 -11.96 1.62
CA MET A 103 3.55 -11.73 0.36
C MET A 103 2.25 -12.56 0.30
N PRO A 104 1.19 -12.06 -0.37
CA PRO A 104 -0.11 -12.70 -0.48
C PRO A 104 -0.16 -13.88 -1.46
#